data_AF-A0A1E5IMK6-F1
#
_entry.id   AF-A0A1E5IMK6-F1
#
_cell.length_a   1.000
_cell.length_b   1.000
_cell.length_c   1.000
_cell.angle_alpha   90.00
_cell.angle_beta   90.00
_cell.angle_gamma   90.00
#
_symmetry.space_group_name_H-M   'P 1'
#
loop_
_entity.id
_entity.type
_entity.pdbx_description
1 polymer ?
#
loop_
_entity_poly.entity_id
_entity_poly.type
_entity_poly.pdbx_seq_one_letter_code
_entity_poly.pdbx_strand_id
1 'polypeptide(L)'
;MRRAFDIIKTYMLMLVETELWVIMFYTTARKNVKVVTINGRMSAKSFEGYKKLKFFWTEFAELIDVVIAEDFVFTAGSTREGEE
;
A
#
# COMPACT_ATOMS: atom_id res chain seq x y z
N MET A 1 -16.06 -0.42 -6.68
CA MET A 1 -14.96 0.31 -6.01
C MET A 1 -14.79 1.75 -6.46
N ARG A 2 -14.52 2.05 -7.75
CA ARG A 2 -14.38 3.43 -8.26
C ARG A 2 -15.47 4.40 -7.78
N ARG A 3 -16.74 4.03 -7.93
CA ARG A 3 -17.90 4.82 -7.51
C ARG A 3 -17.92 5.10 -6.00
N ALA A 4 -17.49 4.16 -5.17
CA ALA A 4 -17.44 4.35 -3.72
C ALA A 4 -16.40 5.41 -3.36
N PHE A 5 -15.20 5.35 -3.95
CA PHE A 5 -14.15 6.35 -3.76
C PHE A 5 -14.60 7.75 -4.21
N ASP A 6 -15.38 7.83 -5.28
CA ASP A 6 -15.92 9.10 -5.79
C ASP A 6 -17.02 9.70 -4.92
N ILE A 7 -17.93 8.85 -4.42
CA ILE A 7 -19.00 9.30 -3.52
C ILE A 7 -18.42 9.76 -2.17
N ILE A 8 -17.49 8.97 -1.62
CA ILE A 8 -16.87 9.24 -0.31
C ILE A 8 -15.83 10.37 -0.41
N LYS A 9 -15.39 10.72 -1.63
CA LYS A 9 -14.27 11.64 -1.89
C LYS A 9 -13.03 11.20 -1.11
N THR A 10 -12.61 9.96 -1.32
CA THR A 10 -11.50 9.36 -0.57
C THR A 10 -10.18 10.06 -0.89
N TYR A 11 -9.53 10.61 0.13
CA TYR A 11 -8.18 11.21 0.03
C TYR A 11 -7.08 10.26 0.49
N MET A 12 -7.41 9.31 1.37
CA MET A 12 -6.51 8.31 1.90
C MET A 12 -7.23 6.98 2.09
N LEU A 13 -6.57 5.90 1.73
CA LEU A 13 -6.95 4.53 2.02
C LEU A 13 -6.06 4.00 3.14
N MET A 14 -6.65 3.61 4.26
CA MET A 14 -5.96 2.92 5.35
C MET A 14 -6.34 1.43 5.34
N LEU A 15 -5.35 0.55 5.22
CA LEU A 15 -5.50 -0.89 5.28
C LEU A 15 -5.02 -1.38 6.64
N VAL A 16 -5.85 -2.12 7.37
CA VAL A 16 -5.50 -2.62 8.71
C VAL A 16 -5.15 -4.11 8.63
N GLU A 17 -4.18 -4.54 9.44
CA GLU A 17 -3.65 -5.91 9.55
C GLU A 17 -2.92 -6.44 8.31
N THR A 18 -3.63 -7.01 7.33
CA THR A 18 -3.02 -7.61 6.11
C THR A 18 -4.00 -7.76 4.95
N GLU A 19 -5.02 -6.93 4.89
CA GLU A 19 -6.00 -7.00 3.82
C GLU A 19 -5.49 -6.34 2.53
N LEU A 20 -4.65 -7.08 1.78
CA LEU A 20 -4.16 -6.66 0.47
C LEU A 20 -5.22 -6.92 -0.61
N TRP A 21 -6.13 -5.95 -0.79
CA TRP A 21 -7.14 -6.00 -1.84
C TRP A 21 -6.61 -5.35 -3.13
N VAL A 22 -6.10 -6.16 -4.05
CA VAL A 22 -5.54 -5.76 -5.36
C VAL A 22 -6.43 -4.75 -6.12
N ILE A 23 -7.75 -4.93 -6.08
CA ILE A 23 -8.72 -4.03 -6.75
C ILE A 23 -8.73 -2.61 -6.13
N MET A 24 -8.44 -2.49 -4.83
CA MET A 24 -8.34 -1.20 -4.14
C MET A 24 -7.10 -0.44 -4.57
N PHE A 25 -5.95 -1.11 -4.64
CA PHE A 25 -4.69 -0.54 -5.12
C PHE A 25 -4.79 -0.01 -6.56
N TYR A 26 -5.44 -0.76 -7.45
CA TYR A 26 -5.65 -0.28 -8.82
C TYR A 26 -6.51 0.99 -8.86
N THR A 27 -7.49 1.10 -7.95
CA THR A 27 -8.37 2.27 -7.87
C THR A 27 -7.65 3.48 -7.29
N THR A 28 -6.77 3.29 -6.30
CA THR A 28 -5.98 4.37 -5.67
C THR A 28 -4.94 4.94 -6.64
N ALA A 29 -4.23 4.07 -7.36
CA ALA A 29 -3.23 4.45 -8.37
C ALA A 29 -3.79 5.41 -9.43
N ARG A 30 -5.06 5.22 -9.82
CA ARG A 30 -5.74 6.05 -10.83
C ARG A 30 -6.33 7.36 -10.29
N LYS A 31 -6.37 7.54 -8.96
CA LYS A 31 -7.06 8.65 -8.29
C LYS A 31 -6.15 9.48 -7.38
N ASN A 32 -4.84 9.22 -7.38
CA ASN A 32 -3.86 9.89 -6.53
C ASN A 32 -4.23 9.83 -5.04
N VAL A 33 -4.82 8.70 -4.61
CA VAL A 33 -5.24 8.47 -3.23
C VAL A 33 -4.06 7.88 -2.48
N LYS A 34 -3.72 8.46 -1.34
CA LYS A 34 -2.65 7.96 -0.48
C LYS A 34 -3.01 6.61 0.12
N VAL A 35 -2.08 5.66 0.13
CA VAL A 35 -2.31 4.33 0.69
C VAL A 35 -1.38 4.09 1.87
N VAL A 36 -1.98 3.78 3.02
CA VAL A 36 -1.29 3.51 4.28
C VAL A 36 -1.69 2.12 4.75
N THR A 37 -0.73 1.30 5.16
CA THR A 37 -1.00 0.06 5.90
C THR A 37 -0.72 0.27 7.38
N ILE A 38 -1.56 -0.30 8.23
CA ILE A 38 -1.49 -0.19 9.69
C ILE A 38 -1.52 -1.58 10.30
N ASN A 39 -0.66 -1.84 11.27
CA ASN A 39 -0.45 -3.15 11.88
C ASN A 39 -0.13 -4.24 10.85
N GLY A 40 0.63 -3.88 9.81
CA GLY A 40 1.11 -4.82 8.81
C GLY A 40 1.86 -5.98 9.46
N ARG A 41 1.34 -7.21 9.36
CA ARG A 41 2.02 -8.43 9.83
C ARG A 41 2.38 -9.33 8.66
N MET A 42 3.67 -9.58 8.43
CA MET A 42 4.08 -10.53 7.41
C MET A 42 4.94 -11.63 8.02
N SER A 43 4.43 -12.87 7.97
CA SER A 43 5.23 -14.04 8.37
C SER A 43 6.27 -14.37 7.31
N ALA A 44 7.38 -15.00 7.72
CA ALA A 44 8.41 -15.48 6.79
C ALA A 44 7.84 -16.45 5.74
N LYS A 45 6.89 -17.31 6.13
CA LYS A 45 6.21 -18.24 5.22
C LYS A 45 5.38 -17.51 4.15
N SER A 46 4.66 -16.47 4.55
CA SER A 46 3.89 -15.63 3.63
C SER A 46 4.82 -14.89 2.67
N PHE A 47 5.91 -14.31 3.18
CA PHE A 47 6.91 -13.60 2.38
C PHE A 47 7.52 -14.50 1.29
N GLU A 48 7.90 -15.73 1.60
CA GLU A 48 8.38 -16.67 0.60
C GLU A 48 7.31 -17.04 -0.45
N GLY A 49 6.03 -17.03 -0.07
CA GLY A 49 4.91 -17.13 -1.00
C GLY A 49 4.83 -15.95 -1.97
N TYR A 50 4.88 -14.72 -1.45
CA TYR A 50 4.89 -13.48 -2.25
C TYR A 50 6.11 -13.41 -3.19
N LYS A 51 7.27 -13.86 -2.72
CA LYS A 51 8.53 -13.86 -3.47
C LYS A 51 8.49 -14.71 -4.74
N LYS A 52 7.70 -15.81 -4.76
CA LYS A 52 7.50 -16.64 -5.97
C LYS A 52 6.85 -15.86 -7.12
N LEU A 53 6.04 -14.86 -6.80
CA LEU A 53 5.38 -13.98 -7.74
C LEU A 53 5.84 -12.53 -7.52
N LYS A 54 7.14 -12.34 -7.23
CA LYS A 54 7.70 -11.03 -6.91
C LYS A 54 7.32 -9.97 -7.94
N PHE A 55 7.39 -10.27 -9.23
CA PHE A 55 7.07 -9.30 -10.29
C PHE A 55 5.64 -8.75 -10.15
N PHE A 56 4.68 -9.60 -9.78
CA PHE A 56 3.28 -9.21 -9.61
C PHE A 56 3.10 -8.39 -8.34
N TRP A 57 3.69 -8.84 -7.22
CA TRP A 57 3.50 -8.19 -5.92
C TRP A 57 4.28 -6.90 -5.75
N THR A 58 5.44 -6.75 -6.41
CA THR A 58 6.21 -5.50 -6.39
C THR A 58 5.38 -4.33 -6.92
N GLU A 59 4.63 -4.53 -8.02
CA GLU A 59 3.77 -3.47 -8.60
C GLU A 59 2.75 -2.95 -7.57
N PHE A 60 2.17 -3.83 -6.75
CA PHE A 60 1.23 -3.43 -5.70
C PHE A 60 1.92 -2.82 -4.48
N ALA A 61 3.09 -3.33 -4.11
CA ALA A 61 3.86 -2.82 -2.99
C ALA A 61 4.32 -1.37 -3.23
N GLU A 62 4.66 -1.02 -4.47
CA GLU A 62 5.04 0.34 -4.88
C GLU A 62 3.88 1.34 -4.79
N LEU A 63 2.63 0.87 -4.74
CA LEU A 63 1.45 1.72 -4.56
C LEU A 63 1.16 2.08 -3.10
N ILE A 64 1.91 1.50 -2.15
CA ILE A 64 1.80 1.82 -0.72
C ILE A 64 2.74 2.97 -0.40
N ASP A 65 2.20 4.10 0.04
CA ASP A 65 3.00 5.26 0.45
C ASP A 65 3.64 5.04 1.83
N VAL A 66 2.91 4.45 2.78
CA VAL A 66 3.35 4.26 4.16
C VAL A 66 2.97 2.88 4.66
N VAL A 67 3.93 2.22 5.32
CA VAL A 67 3.74 0.93 5.99
C VAL A 67 4.00 1.14 7.48
N ILE A 68 2.96 0.98 8.29
CA ILE A 68 3.08 0.85 9.74
C ILE A 68 2.96 -0.64 10.03
N ALA A 69 4.09 -1.31 10.16
CA ALA A 69 4.15 -2.65 10.70
C ALA A 69 3.92 -2.60 12.21
N GLU A 70 3.49 -3.72 12.79
CA GLU A 70 3.29 -3.81 14.24
C GLU A 70 4.53 -3.36 15.05
N ASP A 71 5.71 -3.76 14.58
CA ASP A 71 6.97 -3.51 15.29
C ASP A 71 7.76 -2.30 14.74
N PHE A 72 7.37 -1.71 13.59
CA PHE A 72 8.13 -0.62 12.96
C PHE A 72 7.33 0.18 11.93
N VAL A 73 7.76 1.42 11.64
CA VAL A 73 7.17 2.28 10.60
C VAL A 73 8.16 2.48 9.45
N PHE A 74 7.66 2.43 8.23
CA PHE A 74 8.39 2.62 6.98
C PHE A 74 7.61 3.52 6.02
N THR A 75 8.29 4.40 5.30
CA THR A 75 7.69 5.29 4.28
C THR A 75 8.37 5.03 2.94
N ALA A 76 7.59 4.71 1.92
CA ALA A 76 8.11 4.48 0.58
C ALA A 76 8.34 5.84 -0.13
N GLY A 77 9.58 6.11 -0.55
CA GLY A 77 9.86 7.14 -1.55
C GLY A 77 9.97 8.60 -1.07
N SER A 78 10.74 8.88 -0.02
CA SER A 78 11.31 10.23 0.18
C SER A 78 12.41 10.53 -0.85
N THR A 79 12.03 10.77 -2.10
CA THR A 79 12.81 11.58 -3.04
C THR A 79 11.86 12.28 -4.00
N ARG A 80 11.31 13.40 -3.54
CA ARG A 80 10.94 14.54 -4.38
C ARG A 80 11.23 15.82 -3.59
N GLU A 81 12.40 16.37 -3.92
CA GLU A 81 12.85 17.77 -3.79
C GLU A 81 13.02 18.39 -2.40
N GLY A 82 14.21 19.00 -2.22
CA GLY A 82 14.57 19.87 -1.11
C GLY A 82 16.05 19.72 -0.75
N GLU A 83 16.91 20.44 -1.49
CA GLU A 83 18.31 20.69 -1.15
C GLU A 83 18.45 21.22 0.29
N GLU A 84 19.41 20.67 1.05
CA GLU A 84 20.49 21.35 1.80
C GLU A 84 21.26 20.36 2.69
#